data_AF-A0A436RUD8-F1
#
_entry.id   AF-A0A436RUD8-F1
#
_cell.length_a   1.000
_cell.length_b   1.000
_cell.length_c   1.000
_cell.angle_alpha   90.00
_cell.angle_beta   90.00
_cell.angle_gamma   90.00
#
_symmetry.space_group_name_H-M   'P 1'
#
loop_
_entity.id
_entity.type
_entity.pdbx_description
1 polymer ?
#
loop_
_entity_poly.entity_id
_entity_poly.type
_entity_poly.pdbx_seq_one_letter_code
_entity_poly.pdbx_strand_id
1 'polypeptide(L)'
;MEKAFTWMANRVAHLAGLPPTFAICVLIVVVWAASGPIFGFSDTWQLVINTGTTIVTFLMVFLIQNTQNRDGAAIQAKLDELIRVSRAHNHFIGIEHLTESEVEEIRAKCEAAAKRHDRKIAETAANKVVAGKNGTRHAAKTTGAAAKKPVAGKNSSKKKAAA
;
A
#
# COMPACT_ATOMS: atom_id res chain seq x y z
N MET A 1 33.90 -4.42 -19.21
CA MET A 1 32.94 -5.45 -19.66
C MET A 1 31.53 -5.21 -19.12
N GLU A 2 31.36 -4.86 -17.84
CA GLU A 2 30.04 -4.60 -17.22
C GLU A 2 29.17 -3.59 -17.97
N LYS A 3 29.75 -2.48 -18.45
CA LYS A 3 29.00 -1.44 -19.21
C LYS A 3 28.43 -1.97 -20.53
N ALA A 4 29.16 -2.83 -21.24
CA ALA A 4 28.71 -3.40 -22.52
C ALA A 4 27.61 -4.45 -22.31
N PHE A 5 27.78 -5.33 -21.32
CA PHE A 5 26.75 -6.28 -20.91
C PHE A 5 25.47 -5.56 -20.47
N THR A 6 25.60 -4.53 -19.62
CA THR A 6 24.46 -3.76 -19.12
C THR A 6 23.75 -2.98 -20.24
N TRP A 7 24.49 -2.46 -21.22
CA TRP A 7 23.91 -1.80 -22.39
C TRP A 7 23.12 -2.78 -23.25
N MET A 8 23.70 -3.93 -23.57
CA MET A 8 23.05 -4.98 -24.36
C MET A 8 21.84 -5.54 -23.63
N ALA A 9 21.97 -5.87 -22.34
CA ALA A 9 20.88 -6.38 -21.52
C ALA A 9 19.72 -5.39 -21.44
N ASN A 10 19.98 -4.09 -21.24
CA ASN A 10 18.91 -3.08 -21.25
C ASN A 10 18.25 -2.91 -22.60
N ARG A 11 19.01 -2.98 -23.70
CA ARG A 11 18.41 -2.92 -25.04
C ARG A 11 17.55 -4.13 -25.31
N VAL A 12 18.01 -5.33 -24.99
CA VAL A 12 17.23 -6.55 -25.17
C VAL A 12 15.99 -6.55 -24.28
N ALA A 13 16.11 -6.21 -23.00
CA ALA A 13 14.97 -6.12 -22.08
C ALA A 13 13.95 -5.06 -22.52
N HIS A 14 14.42 -3.88 -22.95
CA HIS A 14 13.54 -2.84 -23.46
C HIS A 14 12.85 -3.26 -24.76
N LEU A 15 13.57 -3.88 -25.70
CA LEU A 15 12.97 -4.37 -26.94
C LEU A 15 11.97 -5.49 -26.65
N ALA A 16 12.28 -6.41 -25.75
CA ALA A 16 11.40 -7.51 -25.35
C ALA A 16 10.08 -7.02 -24.71
N GLY A 17 10.08 -5.86 -24.05
CA GLY A 17 8.89 -5.25 -23.46
C GLY A 17 7.99 -4.44 -24.41
N LEU A 18 8.40 -4.24 -25.67
CA LEU A 18 7.64 -3.42 -26.62
C LEU A 18 6.50 -4.22 -27.30
N PRO A 19 5.29 -3.64 -27.48
CA PRO A 19 4.17 -4.31 -28.14
C PRO A 19 4.46 -4.90 -29.55
N PRO A 20 5.24 -4.23 -30.43
CA PRO A 20 5.62 -4.81 -31.73
C PRO A 20 6.43 -6.11 -31.61
N THR A 21 7.22 -6.27 -30.55
CA THR A 21 8.02 -7.48 -30.34
C THR A 21 7.13 -8.70 -30.10
N PHE A 22 6.03 -8.53 -29.38
CA PHE A 22 5.04 -9.58 -29.21
C PHE A 22 4.44 -10.00 -30.57
N ALA A 23 4.10 -9.04 -31.43
CA ALA A 23 3.59 -9.33 -32.77
C ALA A 23 4.61 -10.10 -33.63
N ILE A 24 5.91 -9.76 -33.54
CA ILE A 24 6.98 -10.50 -34.21
C ILE A 24 7.10 -11.92 -33.67
N CYS A 25 7.06 -12.11 -32.35
CA CYS A 25 7.10 -13.45 -31.74
C CYS A 25 5.92 -14.31 -32.20
N VAL A 26 4.70 -13.76 -32.25
CA VAL A 26 3.53 -14.46 -32.79
C VAL A 26 3.73 -14.83 -34.25
N LEU A 27 4.26 -13.92 -35.07
CA LEU A 27 4.54 -14.18 -36.48
C LEU A 27 5.55 -15.33 -36.66
N ILE A 28 6.61 -15.37 -35.84
CA ILE A 28 7.58 -16.48 -35.84
C ILE A 28 6.89 -17.81 -35.53
N VAL A 29 6.02 -17.85 -34.52
CA VAL A 29 5.25 -19.06 -34.17
C VAL A 29 4.34 -19.49 -35.31
N VAL A 30 3.67 -18.55 -35.98
CA VAL A 30 2.80 -18.83 -37.13
C VAL A 30 3.61 -19.39 -38.31
N VAL A 31 4.76 -18.79 -38.64
CA VAL A 31 5.65 -19.29 -39.71
C VAL A 31 6.18 -20.68 -39.38
N TRP A 32 6.57 -20.92 -38.13
CA TRP A 32 6.98 -22.25 -37.68
C TRP A 32 5.84 -23.27 -37.84
N ALA A 33 4.63 -22.95 -37.38
CA ALA A 33 3.45 -23.81 -37.53
C ALA A 33 3.13 -24.12 -39.00
N ALA A 34 3.21 -23.12 -39.87
CA ALA A 34 2.97 -23.26 -41.31
C ALA A 34 4.04 -24.10 -42.02
N SER A 35 5.26 -24.19 -41.47
CA SER A 35 6.29 -25.08 -42.01
C SER A 35 6.10 -26.55 -41.59
N GLY A 36 5.29 -26.82 -40.56
CA GLY A 36 5.01 -28.17 -40.05
C GLY A 36 4.57 -29.20 -41.11
N PRO A 37 3.60 -28.89 -41.99
CA PRO A 37 3.17 -29.79 -43.07
C PRO A 37 4.28 -30.14 -44.06
N ILE A 38 5.21 -29.21 -44.35
CA ILE A 38 6.34 -29.42 -45.27
C ILE A 38 7.32 -30.44 -44.67
N PHE A 39 7.52 -30.38 -43.35
CA PHE A 39 8.41 -31.27 -42.60
C PHE A 39 7.71 -32.50 -41.99
N GLY A 40 6.46 -32.76 -42.36
CA GLY A 40 5.67 -33.89 -41.86
C GLY A 40 5.52 -33.92 -40.34
N PHE A 41 5.57 -32.76 -39.68
CA PHE A 41 5.57 -32.65 -38.20
C PHE A 41 6.65 -33.51 -37.51
N SER A 42 7.83 -33.63 -38.13
CA SER A 42 8.94 -34.44 -37.63
C SER A 42 9.43 -34.06 -36.22
N ASP A 43 10.11 -35.00 -35.57
CA ASP A 43 10.74 -34.79 -34.26
C ASP A 43 11.74 -33.63 -34.29
N THR A 44 12.50 -33.47 -35.38
CA THR A 44 13.43 -32.35 -35.58
C THR A 44 12.70 -31.01 -35.62
N TRP A 45 11.54 -30.95 -36.28
CA TRP A 45 10.74 -29.71 -36.37
C TRP A 45 10.20 -29.27 -34.99
N GLN A 46 9.78 -30.22 -34.16
CA GLN A 46 9.39 -29.94 -32.76
C GLN A 46 10.59 -29.57 -31.89
N LEU A 47 11.71 -30.28 -32.07
CA LEU A 47 12.94 -30.08 -31.30
C LEU A 47 13.51 -28.67 -31.49
N VAL A 48 13.45 -28.13 -32.71
CA VAL A 48 13.94 -26.77 -33.00
C VAL A 48 13.21 -25.71 -32.17
N ILE A 49 11.87 -25.73 -32.14
CA ILE A 49 11.13 -24.70 -31.39
C ILE A 49 11.26 -24.89 -29.87
N ASN A 50 11.27 -26.13 -29.40
CA ASN A 50 11.38 -26.43 -27.98
C ASN A 50 12.76 -26.01 -27.45
N THR A 51 13.82 -26.41 -28.15
CA THR A 51 15.21 -26.06 -27.80
C THR A 51 15.41 -24.55 -27.91
N GLY A 52 14.94 -23.92 -28.99
CA GLY A 52 15.07 -22.48 -29.20
C GLY A 52 14.37 -21.66 -28.11
N THR A 53 13.11 -21.99 -27.81
CA THR A 53 12.34 -21.28 -26.78
C THR A 53 12.95 -21.48 -25.40
N THR A 54 13.47 -22.67 -25.11
CA THR A 54 14.15 -22.97 -23.83
C THR A 54 15.39 -22.09 -23.65
N ILE A 55 16.25 -21.99 -24.67
CA ILE A 55 17.45 -21.13 -24.63
C ILE A 55 17.04 -19.67 -24.45
N VAL A 56 16.08 -19.18 -25.24
CA VAL A 56 15.59 -17.79 -25.14
C VAL A 56 15.02 -17.52 -23.75
N THR A 57 14.25 -18.45 -23.19
CA THR A 57 13.65 -18.30 -21.86
C THR A 57 14.72 -18.28 -20.78
N PHE A 58 15.72 -19.17 -20.83
CA PHE A 58 16.85 -19.13 -19.89
C PHE A 58 17.58 -17.79 -19.94
N LEU A 59 17.90 -17.30 -21.13
CA LEU A 59 18.53 -15.99 -21.30
C LEU A 59 17.63 -14.87 -20.78
N MET A 60 16.32 -14.95 -21.05
CA MET A 60 15.34 -13.95 -20.61
C MET A 60 15.23 -13.88 -19.08
N VAL A 61 15.29 -15.02 -18.38
CA VAL A 61 15.30 -15.05 -16.92
C VAL A 61 16.47 -14.25 -16.36
N PHE A 62 17.70 -14.45 -16.88
CA PHE A 62 18.86 -13.66 -16.47
C PHE A 62 18.74 -12.18 -16.81
N LEU A 63 18.21 -11.85 -17.99
CA LEU A 63 18.00 -10.47 -18.42
C LEU A 63 16.98 -9.75 -17.53
N ILE A 64 15.84 -10.38 -17.26
CA ILE A 64 14.81 -9.87 -16.36
C ILE A 64 15.40 -9.66 -14.97
N GLN A 65 16.10 -10.65 -14.42
CA GLN A 65 16.73 -10.54 -13.10
C GLN A 65 17.72 -9.38 -13.04
N ASN A 66 18.56 -9.20 -14.06
CA ASN A 66 19.52 -8.10 -14.10
C ASN A 66 18.84 -6.72 -14.17
N THR A 67 17.81 -6.56 -15.01
CA THR A 67 17.04 -5.31 -15.08
C THR A 67 16.28 -5.05 -13.78
N GLN A 68 15.63 -6.06 -13.21
CA GLN A 68 14.90 -5.95 -11.94
C GLN A 68 15.83 -5.61 -10.77
N ASN A 69 17.01 -6.24 -10.68
CA ASN A 69 17.98 -5.95 -9.62
C ASN A 69 18.45 -4.48 -9.69
N ARG A 70 18.73 -3.99 -10.90
CA ARG A 70 19.17 -2.60 -11.09
C ARG A 70 18.06 -1.59 -10.82
N ASP A 71 16.85 -1.86 -11.30
CA ASP A 71 15.70 -0.97 -11.09
C ASP A 71 15.29 -0.93 -9.61
N GLY A 72 15.41 -2.06 -8.89
CA GLY A 72 15.23 -2.13 -7.44
C GLY A 72 16.18 -1.21 -6.68
N ALA A 73 17.49 -1.30 -6.98
CA ALA A 73 18.50 -0.41 -6.39
C ALA A 73 18.26 1.08 -6.72
N ALA A 74 17.82 1.39 -7.94
CA ALA A 74 17.50 2.75 -8.33
C ALA A 74 16.27 3.32 -7.60
N ILE A 75 15.26 2.48 -7.34
CA ILE A 75 14.08 2.86 -6.55
C ILE A 75 14.49 3.13 -5.10
N GLN A 76 15.30 2.25 -4.49
CA GLN A 76 15.82 2.43 -3.14
C GLN A 76 16.57 3.75 -3.00
N ALA A 77 17.53 4.04 -3.88
CA ALA A 77 18.27 5.30 -3.85
C ALA A 77 17.37 6.56 -3.98
N LYS A 78 16.29 6.48 -4.78
CA LYS A 78 15.32 7.58 -4.88
C LYS A 78 14.48 7.74 -3.61
N LEU A 79 14.09 6.64 -2.97
CA LEU A 79 13.36 6.66 -1.71
C LEU A 79 14.24 7.19 -0.57
N ASP A 80 15.50 6.78 -0.54
CA ASP A 80 16.49 7.26 0.41
C ASP A 80 16.68 8.78 0.32
N GLU A 81 16.76 9.31 -0.89
CA GLU A 81 16.83 10.76 -1.11
C GLU A 81 15.57 11.48 -0.61
N LEU A 82 14.37 10.93 -0.89
CA LEU A 82 13.11 11.48 -0.40
C LEU A 82 13.01 11.47 1.13
N ILE A 83 13.50 10.40 1.79
CA ILE A 83 13.57 10.33 3.25
C ILE A 83 14.53 11.39 3.78
N ARG A 84 15.71 11.50 3.16
CA ARG A 84 16.77 12.44 3.56
C ARG A 84 16.33 13.91 3.52
N VAL A 85 15.55 14.31 2.52
CA VAL A 85 15.06 15.69 2.37
C VAL A 85 13.73 15.95 3.09
N SER A 86 13.07 14.89 3.58
CA SER A 86 11.83 14.97 4.35
C SER A 86 12.11 15.13 5.84
N ARG A 87 11.06 15.42 6.64
CA ARG A 87 11.10 15.26 8.11
C ARG A 87 10.98 13.78 8.54
N ALA A 88 11.26 12.85 7.62
CA ALA A 88 11.29 11.43 7.90
C ALA A 88 12.60 11.09 8.64
N HIS A 89 12.56 10.12 9.55
CA HIS A 89 13.78 9.70 10.25
C HIS A 89 14.71 8.99 9.25
N ASN A 90 15.95 9.47 9.10
CA ASN A 90 17.00 8.86 8.24
C ASN A 90 17.32 7.39 8.56
N HIS A 91 16.72 6.80 9.60
CA HIS A 91 16.91 5.40 10.00
C HIS A 91 16.35 4.39 8.98
N PHE A 92 15.55 4.83 8.00
CA PHE A 92 15.04 3.99 6.92
C PHE A 92 15.94 3.97 5.67
N ILE A 93 16.97 4.82 5.61
CA ILE A 93 17.90 4.88 4.49
C ILE A 93 18.81 3.64 4.51
N GLY A 94 18.91 2.92 3.40
CA GLY A 94 19.75 1.72 3.28
C GLY A 94 19.23 0.50 4.05
N ILE A 95 17.93 0.45 4.36
CA ILE A 95 17.31 -0.65 5.11
C ILE A 95 17.46 -2.02 4.39
N GLU A 96 17.66 -2.01 3.07
CA GLU A 96 17.91 -3.19 2.24
C GLU A 96 19.26 -3.88 2.49
N HIS A 97 20.19 -3.22 3.17
CA HIS A 97 21.49 -3.78 3.53
C HIS A 97 21.49 -4.41 4.93
N LEU A 98 20.41 -4.23 5.69
CA LEU A 98 20.26 -4.82 7.01
C LEU A 98 19.83 -6.28 6.90
N THR A 99 20.12 -7.05 7.94
CA THR A 99 19.63 -8.41 8.07
C THR A 99 18.12 -8.42 8.30
N GLU A 100 17.45 -9.53 7.97
CA GLU A 100 16.00 -9.67 8.15
C GLU A 100 15.55 -9.41 9.59
N SER A 101 16.35 -9.84 10.58
CA SER A 101 16.09 -9.56 12.00
C SER A 101 16.13 -8.07 12.34
N GLU A 102 17.06 -7.31 11.76
CA GLU A 102 17.20 -5.88 11.98
C GLU A 102 16.05 -5.10 11.32
N VAL A 103 15.64 -5.52 10.12
CA VAL A 103 14.48 -4.95 9.43
C VAL A 103 13.19 -5.17 10.24
N GLU A 104 13.00 -6.37 10.79
CA GLU A 104 11.84 -6.69 11.62
C GLU A 104 11.83 -5.88 12.94
N GLU A 105 12.99 -5.62 13.54
CA GLU A 105 13.09 -4.76 14.72
C GLU A 105 12.66 -3.31 14.41
N ILE A 106 13.08 -2.77 13.26
CA ILE A 106 12.67 -1.44 12.79
C ILE A 106 11.16 -1.42 12.54
N ARG A 107 10.62 -2.45 11.88
CA ARG A 107 9.19 -2.59 11.62
C ARG A 107 8.39 -2.62 12.91
N ALA A 108 8.79 -3.43 13.90
CA ALA A 108 8.14 -3.54 15.20
C ALA A 108 8.13 -2.19 15.94
N LYS A 109 9.24 -1.45 15.91
CA LYS A 109 9.33 -0.09 16.48
C LYS A 109 8.37 0.89 15.80
N CYS A 110 8.23 0.81 14.48
CA CYS A 110 7.31 1.64 13.70
C CYS A 110 5.84 1.34 13.99
N GLU A 111 5.47 0.06 14.01
CA GLU A 111 4.11 -0.37 14.35
C GLU A 111 3.74 0.03 15.79
N ALA A 112 4.69 -0.09 16.73
CA ALA A 112 4.49 0.36 18.10
C ALA A 112 4.33 1.88 18.18
N ALA A 113 5.08 2.66 17.39
CA ALA A 113 4.95 4.11 17.33
C ALA A 113 3.59 4.54 16.75
N ALA A 114 3.14 3.90 15.67
CA ALA A 114 1.83 4.15 15.07
C ALA A 114 0.69 3.87 16.05
N LYS A 115 0.69 2.69 16.71
CA LYS A 115 -0.30 2.34 17.74
C LYS A 115 -0.35 3.35 18.89
N ARG A 116 0.81 3.88 19.32
CA ARG A 116 0.86 4.92 20.36
C ARG A 116 0.26 6.24 19.89
N HIS A 117 0.46 6.61 18.62
CA HIS A 117 -0.11 7.82 18.04
C HIS A 117 -1.63 7.72 17.93
N ASP A 118 -2.15 6.58 17.44
CA ASP A 118 -3.58 6.33 17.32
C ASP A 118 -4.27 6.33 18.69
N ARG A 119 -3.64 5.71 19.71
CA ARG A 119 -4.14 5.73 21.08
C ARG A 119 -4.21 7.14 21.64
N LYS A 120 -3.18 7.97 21.43
CA LYS A 120 -3.18 9.37 21.88
C LYS A 120 -4.26 10.20 21.17
N ILE A 121 -4.51 9.97 19.88
CA ILE A 121 -5.61 10.62 19.16
C ILE A 121 -6.96 10.21 19.77
N ALA A 122 -7.17 8.92 20.02
CA ALA A 122 -8.40 8.41 20.63
C ALA A 122 -8.61 8.97 22.05
N GLU A 123 -7.57 9.00 22.88
CA GLU A 123 -7.62 9.59 24.23
C GLU A 123 -7.93 11.10 24.19
N THR A 124 -7.32 11.82 23.25
CA THR A 124 -7.55 13.27 23.09
C THR A 124 -8.97 13.55 22.58
N ALA A 125 -9.49 12.72 21.68
CA ALA A 125 -10.87 12.79 21.21
C ALA A 125 -11.85 12.47 22.35
N ALA A 126 -11.60 11.42 23.13
CA ALA A 126 -12.41 11.05 24.29
C ALA A 126 -12.43 12.17 25.36
N ASN A 127 -11.27 12.77 25.67
CA ASN A 127 -11.19 13.90 26.60
C ASN A 127 -11.95 15.13 26.11
N LYS A 128 -11.91 15.44 24.80
CA LYS A 128 -12.73 16.53 24.22
C LYS A 128 -14.23 16.25 24.34
N VAL A 129 -14.67 15.01 24.11
CA VAL A 129 -16.08 14.61 24.27
C VAL A 129 -16.54 14.73 25.73
N VAL A 130 -15.72 14.30 26.68
CA VAL A 130 -16.00 14.41 28.12
C VAL A 130 -16.03 15.87 28.58
N ALA A 131 -15.09 16.70 28.12
CA ALA A 131 -15.05 18.13 28.42
C ALA A 131 -16.28 18.87 27.88
N GLY A 132 -16.71 18.56 26.64
CA GLY A 132 -17.93 19.12 26.04
C GLY A 132 -19.21 18.72 26.78
N LYS A 133 -19.25 17.48 27.31
CA LYS A 133 -20.38 16.96 28.09
C LYS A 133 -20.47 17.58 29.50
N ASN A 134 -19.33 17.91 30.11
CA ASN A 134 -19.29 18.61 31.40
C ASN A 134 -19.67 20.08 31.27
N GLY A 135 -19.29 20.76 30.19
CA GLY A 135 -19.71 22.15 29.90
C GLY A 135 -21.22 22.28 29.70
N THR A 136 -21.83 21.36 28.94
CA THR A 136 -23.29 21.31 28.74
C THR A 136 -24.06 20.94 30.00
N ARG A 137 -23.53 20.03 30.83
CA ARG A 137 -24.14 19.68 32.13
C ARG A 137 -24.06 20.83 33.15
N HIS A 138 -23.00 21.64 33.12
CA HIS A 138 -22.89 22.80 33.99
C HIS A 138 -23.89 23.90 33.60
N ALA A 139 -24.04 24.19 32.30
CA ALA A 139 -25.04 25.14 31.78
C ALA A 139 -26.50 24.73 32.06
N ALA A 140 -26.80 23.42 32.00
CA ALA A 140 -28.13 22.89 32.34
C ALA A 140 -28.44 22.97 33.85
N LYS A 141 -27.41 22.92 34.71
CA LYS A 141 -27.59 23.01 36.18
C LYS A 141 -27.81 24.46 36.64
N THR A 142 -27.22 25.46 35.96
CA THR A 142 -27.46 26.88 36.24
C THR A 142 -28.83 27.36 35.78
N THR A 143 -29.38 26.79 34.70
CA THR A 143 -30.70 27.16 34.16
C THR A 143 -31.86 26.44 34.87
N GLY A 144 -31.66 25.22 35.38
CA GLY A 144 -32.71 24.45 36.07
C GLY A 144 -33.04 24.89 37.51
N ALA A 145 -32.20 25.72 38.15
CA ALA A 145 -32.43 26.18 39.53
C ALA A 145 -33.50 27.29 39.64
N ALA A 146 -33.87 27.95 38.53
CA ALA A 146 -34.82 29.07 38.53
C ALA A 146 -36.30 28.67 38.30
N ALA A 147 -36.60 27.40 38.02
CA ALA A 147 -37.94 26.98 37.58
C ALA A 147 -38.63 26.01 38.56
N LYS A 148 -38.87 26.43 39.81
CA LYS A 148 -39.90 25.79 40.67
C LYS A 148 -40.64 26.81 41.54
N LYS A 149 -41.71 27.39 40.98
CA LYS A 149 -43.01 27.59 41.65
C LYS A 149 -44.07 28.08 40.66
N PRO A 150 -45.11 27.29 40.34
CA PRO A 150 -46.35 27.86 39.84
C PRO A 150 -47.28 28.12 41.04
N VAL A 151 -47.75 29.36 41.13
CA VAL A 151 -48.89 29.80 41.94
C VAL A 151 -50.13 29.68 41.06
N ALA A 152 -51.12 28.87 41.48
CA ALA A 152 -52.55 28.96 41.13
C ALA A 152 -53.23 27.72 41.74
N GLY A 153 -54.42 27.74 42.33
CA GLY A 153 -55.41 28.76 42.60
C GLY A 153 -56.49 28.05 43.43
N LYS A 154 -57.02 28.68 44.48
CA LYS A 154 -58.04 28.07 45.33
C LYS A 154 -59.38 28.71 44.99
N ASN A 155 -60.25 28.00 44.28
CA ASN A 155 -61.67 28.30 44.31
C ASN A 155 -62.51 27.03 44.10
N SER A 156 -63.29 26.66 45.11
CA SER A 156 -64.69 26.23 45.02
C SER A 156 -65.17 25.61 46.33
N SER A 157 -65.92 26.43 47.08
CA SER A 157 -67.14 26.11 47.84
C SER A 157 -67.66 24.65 47.84
N LYS A 158 -67.88 24.05 49.03
CA LYS A 158 -69.21 23.72 49.62
C LYS A 158 -69.15 22.73 50.81
N LYS A 159 -70.17 22.89 51.70
CA LYS A 159 -70.70 22.01 52.79
C LYS A 159 -69.97 22.11 54.14
N LYS A 160 -70.60 22.18 55.32
CA LYS A 160 -72.00 21.96 55.82
C LYS A 160 -72.05 22.54 57.26
N ALA A 161 -73.04 23.35 57.64
CA ALA A 161 -74.20 23.00 58.51
C ALA A 161 -73.97 23.03 60.05
N ALA A 162 -74.98 23.62 60.73
CA ALA A 162 -75.48 23.38 62.09
C ALA A 162 -75.14 24.38 63.23
N ALA A 163 -76.22 24.68 63.97
CA ALA A 163 -76.40 25.44 65.22
C ALA A 163 -76.48 26.98 65.11
#